data_AF-A0A5E9ATR6-F1
#
_entry.id   AF-A0A5E9ATR6-F1
#
_cell.length_a   1.000
_cell.length_b   1.000
_cell.length_c   1.000
_cell.angle_alpha   90.00
_cell.angle_beta   90.00
_cell.angle_gamma   90.00
#
_symmetry.space_group_name_H-M   'P 1'
#
loop_
_entity.id
_entity.type
_entity.pdbx_description
1 polymer ?
#
loop_
_entity_poly.entity_id
_entity_poly.type
_entity_poly.pdbx_seq_one_letter_code
_entity_poly.pdbx_strand_id
1 'polypeptide(L)'
;MDTGLLIALLNPTIALALGAAFLVLWCYQRHRPYLAVLAASYALAAGGFLFQHFTLPAGLAPSKFLSNLCFCLAGSCLVGAIVARHGRPVPYVGIGVLAGSGMAAFSWFLFVQPDLTWRILVVNFALGGISLLAASELRVVRGNGPTEKMLFVLALLSGLNFFVRTLAIIIANGPFKSYDELYASSYWTTALLLHALLSLLIALCLFSAAALDVVRALKAETHTDPLSGILNRRGFEERST
;
A
#
# COMPACT_ATOMS: atom_id res chain seq x y z
N MET A 1 11.64 -5.26 28.15
CA MET A 1 11.14 -4.56 26.96
C MET A 1 9.66 -4.88 26.88
N ASP A 2 8.81 -3.87 27.08
CA ASP A 2 7.36 -4.09 27.12
C ASP A 2 6.90 -4.61 25.76
N THR A 3 6.28 -5.78 25.73
CA THR A 3 5.81 -6.46 24.52
C THR A 3 4.93 -5.55 23.66
N GLY A 4 4.20 -4.61 24.27
CA GLY A 4 3.42 -3.59 23.57
C GLY A 4 4.25 -2.62 22.74
N LEU A 5 5.44 -2.21 23.22
CA LEU A 5 6.32 -1.27 22.52
C LEU A 5 6.99 -1.93 21.31
N LEU A 6 7.35 -3.22 21.43
CA LEU A 6 7.81 -4.02 20.29
C LEU A 6 6.75 -4.10 19.17
N ILE A 7 5.51 -4.41 19.53
CA ILE A 7 4.40 -4.49 18.58
C ILE A 7 4.11 -3.13 17.93
N ALA A 8 4.21 -2.05 18.71
CA ALA A 8 4.03 -0.69 18.24
C ALA A 8 5.06 -0.26 17.18
N LEU A 9 6.33 -0.60 17.40
CA LEU A 9 7.44 -0.20 16.53
C LEU A 9 7.70 -1.13 15.34
N LEU A 10 7.18 -2.35 15.38
CA LEU A 10 7.37 -3.35 14.33
C LEU A 10 6.91 -2.82 12.95
N ASN A 11 5.67 -2.36 12.86
CA ASN A 11 5.09 -1.88 11.60
C ASN A 11 5.74 -0.60 11.06
N PRO A 12 5.99 0.45 11.86
CA PRO A 12 6.79 1.58 11.43
C PRO A 12 8.16 1.18 10.89
N THR A 13 8.85 0.25 11.56
CA THR A 13 10.20 -0.18 11.18
C THR A 13 10.18 -0.94 9.86
N ILE A 14 9.25 -1.89 9.68
CA ILE A 14 9.07 -2.61 8.40
C ILE A 14 8.75 -1.62 7.29
N ALA A 15 7.82 -0.69 7.51
CA ALA A 15 7.44 0.30 6.52
C ALA A 15 8.63 1.21 6.14
N LEU A 16 9.41 1.70 7.11
CA LEU A 16 10.61 2.50 6.83
C LEU A 16 11.68 1.70 6.10
N ALA A 17 11.92 0.43 6.46
CA ALA A 17 12.88 -0.41 5.78
C ALA A 17 12.50 -0.64 4.30
N LEU A 18 11.23 -0.94 4.03
CA LEU A 18 10.71 -1.08 2.67
C LEU A 18 10.78 0.26 1.91
N GLY A 19 10.41 1.37 2.56
CA GLY A 19 10.51 2.71 1.98
C GLY A 19 11.94 3.09 1.62
N ALA A 20 12.90 2.81 2.50
CA ALA A 20 14.33 3.03 2.26
C ALA A 20 14.84 2.17 1.09
N ALA A 21 14.43 0.91 1.00
CA ALA A 21 14.79 0.05 -0.12
C ALA A 21 14.25 0.58 -1.46
N PHE A 22 13.01 1.07 -1.51
CA PHE A 22 12.47 1.73 -2.71
C PHE A 22 13.18 3.05 -3.02
N LEU A 23 13.58 3.81 -2.00
CA LEU A 23 14.33 5.06 -2.17
C LEU A 23 15.71 4.79 -2.79
N VAL A 24 16.42 3.78 -2.30
CA VAL A 24 17.70 3.33 -2.88
C VAL A 24 17.50 2.90 -4.33
N LEU A 25 16.47 2.09 -4.60
CA LEU A 25 16.16 1.66 -5.96
C LEU A 25 15.86 2.83 -6.89
N TRP A 26 15.16 3.85 -6.40
CA TRP A 26 14.92 5.09 -7.14
C TRP A 26 16.20 5.88 -7.40
N CYS A 27 17.14 5.95 -6.44
CA CYS A 27 18.43 6.60 -6.65
C CYS A 27 19.22 5.97 -7.81
N TYR A 28 19.15 4.66 -7.98
CA TYR A 28 19.76 3.96 -9.13
C TYR A 28 18.92 4.07 -10.42
N GLN A 29 17.59 4.10 -10.31
CA GLN A 29 16.67 4.13 -11.45
C GLN A 29 15.84 5.42 -11.49
N ARG A 30 16.50 6.59 -11.52
CA ARG A 30 15.81 7.90 -11.49
C ARG A 30 14.81 8.14 -12.62
N HIS A 31 14.96 7.42 -13.74
CA HIS A 31 14.03 7.45 -14.87
C HIS A 31 12.63 6.89 -14.54
N ARG A 32 12.45 6.23 -13.38
CA ARG A 32 11.21 5.56 -12.95
C ARG A 32 10.60 6.29 -11.74
N PRO A 33 9.80 7.35 -11.93
CA PRO A 33 9.30 8.18 -10.84
C PRO A 33 8.35 7.45 -9.88
N TYR A 34 7.71 6.36 -10.31
CA TYR A 34 6.84 5.56 -9.44
C TYR A 34 7.59 4.99 -8.22
N LEU A 35 8.90 4.73 -8.32
CA LEU A 35 9.70 4.23 -7.20
C LEU A 35 9.81 5.24 -6.06
N ALA A 36 9.92 6.53 -6.39
CA ALA A 36 9.91 7.60 -5.39
C ALA A 36 8.54 7.70 -4.69
N VAL A 37 7.45 7.53 -5.45
CA VAL A 37 6.09 7.53 -4.91
C VAL A 37 5.86 6.33 -4.00
N LEU A 38 6.42 5.15 -4.33
CA LEU A 38 6.41 3.98 -3.43
C LEU A 38 7.18 4.28 -2.14
N ALA A 39 8.38 4.82 -2.22
CA ALA A 39 9.17 5.19 -1.04
C ALA A 39 8.40 6.17 -0.13
N ALA A 40 7.79 7.20 -0.72
CA ALA A 40 6.96 8.17 0.00
C ALA A 40 5.73 7.50 0.64
N SER A 41 5.05 6.60 -0.08
CA SER A 41 3.92 5.83 0.44
C SER A 41 4.30 5.05 1.71
N TYR A 42 5.40 4.31 1.68
CA TYR A 42 5.86 3.53 2.83
C TYR A 42 6.33 4.41 4.00
N ALA A 43 6.96 5.55 3.72
CA ALA A 43 7.29 6.55 4.75
C ALA A 43 6.04 7.15 5.41
N LEU A 44 5.01 7.46 4.62
CA LEU A 44 3.72 7.93 5.12
C LEU A 44 3.02 6.87 5.97
N ALA A 45 3.05 5.60 5.55
CA ALA A 45 2.51 4.50 6.34
C ALA A 45 3.21 4.38 7.71
N ALA A 46 4.54 4.51 7.74
CA ALA A 46 5.30 4.53 8.99
C ALA A 46 4.88 5.69 9.90
N GLY A 47 4.77 6.91 9.34
CA GLY A 47 4.25 8.08 10.06
C GLY A 47 2.83 7.83 10.61
N GLY A 48 1.97 7.20 9.81
CA GLY A 48 0.62 6.79 10.22
C GLY A 48 0.63 5.91 11.46
N PHE A 49 1.48 4.87 11.50
CA PHE A 49 1.62 4.01 12.68
C PHE A 49 2.19 4.74 13.90
N LEU A 50 3.18 5.62 13.70
CA LEU A 50 3.76 6.40 14.78
C LEU A 50 2.71 7.32 15.43
N PHE A 51 1.96 8.10 14.64
CA PHE A 51 0.88 8.94 15.16
C PHE A 51 -0.30 8.15 15.73
N GLN A 52 -0.46 6.89 15.33
CA GLN A 52 -1.48 6.02 15.88
C GLN A 52 -1.12 5.56 17.31
N HIS A 53 0.15 5.19 17.55
CA HIS A 53 0.61 4.70 18.86
C HIS A 53 1.04 5.83 19.80
N PHE A 54 1.74 6.83 19.29
CA PHE A 54 2.23 7.96 20.08
C PHE A 54 1.26 9.14 19.94
N THR A 55 0.56 9.45 21.02
CA THR A 55 -0.30 10.62 21.08
C THR A 55 0.56 11.88 21.18
N LEU A 56 0.32 12.82 20.27
CA LEU A 56 0.93 14.14 20.28
C LEU A 56 0.49 14.94 21.52
N PRO A 57 1.32 15.89 22.00
CA PRO A 57 0.95 16.81 23.07
C PRO A 57 -0.30 17.65 22.76
N ALA A 58 -0.64 17.79 21.48
CA ALA A 58 -1.85 18.47 21.01
C ALA A 58 -3.17 17.69 21.29
N GLY A 59 -3.08 16.46 21.81
CA GLY A 59 -4.22 15.64 22.21
C GLY A 59 -4.51 14.44 21.29
N LEU A 60 -5.48 13.63 21.70
CA LEU A 60 -5.81 12.37 21.02
C LEU A 60 -6.42 12.61 19.64
N ALA A 61 -7.38 13.53 19.52
CA ALA A 61 -8.09 13.76 18.25
C ALA A 61 -7.15 14.21 17.11
N PRO A 62 -6.24 15.20 17.29
CA PRO A 62 -5.29 15.59 16.25
C PRO A 62 -4.33 14.46 15.84
N SER A 63 -3.89 13.65 16.81
CA SER A 63 -3.00 12.50 16.57
C SER A 63 -3.69 11.44 15.69
N LYS A 64 -4.95 11.11 16.01
CA LYS A 64 -5.73 10.15 15.22
C LYS A 64 -6.09 10.69 13.85
N PHE A 65 -6.38 11.99 13.74
CA PHE A 65 -6.62 12.63 12.45
C PHE A 65 -5.38 12.55 11.56
N LEU A 66 -4.22 12.95 12.08
CA LEU A 66 -2.97 12.92 11.32
C LEU A 66 -2.56 11.50 10.94
N SER A 67 -2.75 10.53 11.85
CA SER A 67 -2.51 9.11 11.56
C SER A 67 -3.36 8.61 10.38
N ASN A 68 -4.67 8.83 10.41
CA ASN A 68 -5.57 8.37 9.34
C ASN A 68 -5.32 9.12 8.03
N LEU A 69 -4.94 10.40 8.10
CA LEU A 69 -4.51 11.17 6.93
C LEU A 69 -3.26 10.54 6.29
N CYS A 70 -2.24 10.22 7.10
CA CYS A 70 -1.05 9.52 6.64
C CYS A 70 -1.39 8.17 6.00
N PHE A 71 -2.28 7.36 6.58
CA PHE A 71 -2.69 6.09 5.98
C PHE A 71 -3.46 6.25 4.66
N CYS A 72 -4.37 7.22 4.57
CA CYS A 72 -5.10 7.49 3.33
C CYS A 72 -4.17 7.97 2.21
N LEU A 73 -3.24 8.87 2.53
CA LEU A 73 -2.22 9.33 1.58
C LEU A 73 -1.28 8.20 1.18
N ALA A 74 -0.83 7.37 2.12
CA ALA A 74 -0.02 6.20 1.83
C ALA A 74 -0.73 5.24 0.87
N GLY A 75 -1.98 4.83 1.16
CA GLY A 75 -2.76 3.97 0.28
C GLY A 75 -2.97 4.58 -1.11
N SER A 76 -3.25 5.88 -1.17
CA SER A 76 -3.42 6.62 -2.42
C SER A 76 -2.14 6.63 -3.26
N CYS A 77 -1.00 6.94 -2.64
CA CYS A 77 0.31 6.93 -3.30
C CYS A 77 0.72 5.52 -3.75
N LEU A 78 0.47 4.50 -2.94
CA LEU A 78 0.76 3.10 -3.28
C LEU A 78 0.00 2.68 -4.55
N VAL A 79 -1.32 2.89 -4.56
CA VAL A 79 -2.17 2.53 -5.70
C VAL A 79 -1.79 3.36 -6.93
N GLY A 80 -1.56 4.66 -6.76
CA GLY A 80 -1.09 5.53 -7.83
C GLY A 80 0.22 5.05 -8.45
N ALA A 81 1.19 4.64 -7.64
CA ALA A 81 2.46 4.13 -8.12
C ALA A 81 2.34 2.77 -8.82
N ILE A 82 1.50 1.86 -8.30
CA ILE A 82 1.23 0.56 -8.91
C ILE A 82 0.57 0.74 -10.29
N VAL A 83 -0.42 1.62 -10.41
CA VAL A 83 -1.09 1.88 -11.70
C VAL A 83 -0.15 2.59 -12.68
N ALA A 84 0.59 3.61 -12.22
CA ALA A 84 1.54 4.35 -13.03
C ALA A 84 2.66 3.45 -13.59
N ARG A 85 3.12 2.45 -12.83
CA ARG A 85 4.11 1.46 -13.29
C ARG A 85 3.67 0.74 -14.57
N HIS A 86 2.38 0.48 -14.73
CA HIS A 86 1.84 -0.23 -15.90
C HIS A 86 1.50 0.71 -17.07
N GLY A 87 1.91 1.98 -17.01
CA GLY A 87 1.66 2.96 -18.07
C GLY A 87 0.20 3.35 -18.22
N ARG A 88 -0.65 3.04 -17.24
CA ARG A 88 -2.08 3.38 -17.25
C ARG A 88 -2.31 4.74 -16.59
N PRO A 89 -3.33 5.50 -17.02
CA PRO A 89 -3.71 6.74 -16.34
C PRO A 89 -4.15 6.40 -14.92
N VAL A 90 -3.51 7.02 -13.93
CA VAL A 90 -3.86 6.83 -12.53
C VAL A 90 -5.28 7.38 -12.30
N PRO A 91 -6.20 6.61 -11.69
CA PRO A 91 -7.56 7.06 -11.43
C PRO A 91 -7.62 8.05 -10.25
N TYR A 92 -7.01 9.22 -10.40
CA TYR A 92 -6.92 10.25 -9.36
C TYR A 92 -8.28 10.68 -8.83
N VAL A 93 -9.31 10.71 -9.69
CA VAL A 93 -10.69 11.02 -9.27
C VAL A 93 -11.23 9.93 -8.34
N GLY A 94 -11.08 8.65 -8.71
CA GLY A 94 -11.54 7.55 -7.87
C GLY A 94 -10.81 7.49 -6.52
N ILE A 95 -9.48 7.67 -6.55
CA ILE A 95 -8.66 7.73 -5.33
C ILE A 95 -9.07 8.92 -4.47
N GLY A 96 -9.21 10.12 -5.08
CA GLY A 96 -9.57 11.35 -4.38
C GLY A 96 -10.97 11.32 -3.78
N VAL A 97 -11.95 10.75 -4.50
CA VAL A 97 -13.31 10.56 -3.97
C VAL A 97 -13.30 9.61 -2.80
N LEU A 98 -12.64 8.44 -2.89
CA LEU A 98 -12.61 7.45 -1.81
C LEU A 98 -11.83 7.95 -0.58
N ALA A 99 -10.65 8.53 -0.78
CA ALA A 99 -9.84 9.09 0.29
C ALA A 99 -10.52 10.32 0.92
N GLY A 100 -11.09 11.20 0.08
CA GLY A 100 -11.81 12.40 0.52
C GLY A 100 -13.08 12.07 1.28
N SER A 101 -13.92 11.17 0.77
CA SER A 101 -15.14 10.73 1.45
C SER A 101 -14.82 9.99 2.75
N GLY A 102 -13.77 9.15 2.74
CA GLY A 102 -13.28 8.47 3.92
C GLY A 102 -12.81 9.44 5.00
N MET A 103 -12.01 10.44 4.63
CA MET A 103 -11.52 11.45 5.56
C MET A 103 -12.65 12.34 6.09
N ALA A 104 -13.57 12.77 5.22
CA ALA A 104 -14.69 13.61 5.60
C ALA A 104 -15.62 12.90 6.59
N ALA A 105 -15.99 11.66 6.30
CA ALA A 105 -16.80 10.86 7.22
C ALA A 105 -16.04 10.53 8.52
N PHE A 106 -14.72 10.28 8.46
CA PHE A 106 -13.90 10.13 9.66
C PHE A 106 -13.91 11.40 10.52
N SER A 107 -13.73 12.59 9.92
CA SER A 107 -13.80 13.87 10.63
C SER A 107 -15.17 14.11 11.27
N TRP A 108 -16.25 13.72 10.61
CA TRP A 108 -17.60 13.80 11.16
C TRP A 108 -17.73 12.96 12.44
N PHE A 109 -17.32 11.69 12.39
CA PHE A 109 -17.33 10.81 13.56
C PHE A 109 -16.25 11.17 14.58
N LEU A 110 -15.25 11.99 14.23
CA LEU A 110 -14.25 12.49 15.15
C LEU A 110 -14.75 13.66 15.99
N PHE A 111 -15.36 14.66 15.35
CA PHE A 111 -15.70 15.94 15.98
C PHE A 111 -17.19 16.12 16.28
N VAL A 112 -18.10 15.57 15.46
CA VAL A 112 -19.54 15.83 15.57
C VAL A 112 -20.25 14.74 16.37
N GLN A 113 -20.04 13.48 16.00
CA GLN A 113 -20.62 12.32 16.70
C GLN A 113 -19.52 11.32 17.07
N PRO A 114 -18.90 11.46 18.25
CA PRO A 114 -17.81 10.60 18.68
C PRO A 114 -18.21 9.13 18.80
N ASP A 115 -17.95 8.35 17.74
CA ASP A 115 -18.12 6.89 17.74
C ASP A 115 -16.87 6.21 17.18
N LEU A 116 -16.23 5.38 18.01
CA LEU A 116 -15.00 4.68 17.66
C LEU A 116 -15.22 3.61 16.57
N THR A 117 -16.36 2.93 16.60
CA THR A 117 -16.67 1.85 15.67
C THR A 117 -16.89 2.41 14.27
N TRP A 118 -17.65 3.51 14.16
CA TRP A 118 -17.87 4.18 12.87
C TRP A 118 -16.58 4.78 12.29
N ARG A 119 -15.69 5.32 13.13
CA ARG A 119 -14.36 5.78 12.67
C ARG A 119 -13.56 4.64 12.02
N ILE A 120 -13.56 3.46 12.65
CA ILE A 120 -12.87 2.28 12.13
C ILE A 120 -13.51 1.83 10.81
N LEU A 121 -14.84 1.74 10.75
CA LEU A 121 -15.58 1.34 9.56
C LEU A 121 -15.25 2.24 8.37
N VAL A 122 -15.41 3.55 8.53
CA VAL A 122 -15.24 4.51 7.44
C VAL A 122 -13.81 4.46 6.87
N VAL A 123 -12.79 4.45 7.72
CA VAL A 123 -11.39 4.41 7.25
C VAL A 123 -11.07 3.09 6.56
N ASN A 124 -11.49 1.95 7.14
CA ASN A 124 -11.23 0.65 6.51
C ASN A 124 -11.98 0.52 5.19
N PHE A 125 -13.21 1.03 5.09
CA PHE A 125 -13.96 1.03 3.84
C PHE A 125 -13.31 1.91 2.77
N ALA A 126 -12.79 3.08 3.15
CA ALA A 126 -12.07 3.96 2.23
C ALA A 126 -10.78 3.30 1.72
N LEU A 127 -9.94 2.77 2.62
CA LEU A 127 -8.71 2.06 2.24
C LEU A 127 -8.99 0.78 1.44
N GLY A 128 -10.01 0.03 1.84
CA GLY A 128 -10.48 -1.15 1.12
C GLY A 128 -10.96 -0.80 -0.29
N GLY A 129 -11.72 0.29 -0.44
CA GLY A 129 -12.15 0.81 -1.73
C GLY A 129 -10.97 1.20 -2.61
N ILE A 130 -9.96 1.88 -2.05
CA ILE A 130 -8.73 2.24 -2.76
C ILE A 130 -7.98 0.98 -3.23
N SER A 131 -7.87 -0.04 -2.38
CA SER A 131 -7.27 -1.33 -2.75
C SER A 131 -8.07 -2.08 -3.83
N LEU A 132 -9.40 -2.04 -3.79
CA LEU A 132 -10.24 -2.64 -4.83
C LEU A 132 -10.16 -1.87 -6.16
N LEU A 133 -10.01 -0.55 -6.12
CA LEU A 133 -9.77 0.28 -7.30
C LEU A 133 -8.42 -0.09 -7.96
N ALA A 134 -7.38 -0.34 -7.16
CA ALA A 134 -6.14 -0.92 -7.67
C ALA A 134 -6.39 -2.28 -8.34
N ALA A 135 -7.15 -3.16 -7.68
CA ALA A 135 -7.48 -4.47 -8.24
C ALA A 135 -8.26 -4.37 -9.56
N SER A 136 -9.18 -3.41 -9.73
CA SER A 136 -9.90 -3.21 -10.98
C SER A 136 -8.99 -2.75 -12.13
N GLU A 137 -8.05 -1.85 -11.87
CA GLU A 137 -7.06 -1.43 -12.87
C GLU A 137 -6.09 -2.56 -13.22
N LEU A 138 -5.64 -3.32 -12.22
CA LEU A 138 -4.74 -4.47 -12.41
C LEU A 138 -5.43 -5.65 -13.11
N ARG A 139 -6.75 -5.76 -13.06
CA ARG A 139 -7.51 -6.83 -13.72
C ARG A 139 -7.25 -6.87 -15.23
N VAL A 140 -7.01 -5.71 -15.84
CA VAL A 140 -6.78 -5.59 -17.29
C VAL A 140 -5.36 -6.08 -17.66
N VAL A 141 -4.38 -5.87 -16.78
CA VAL A 141 -2.96 -6.19 -17.03
C VAL A 141 -2.51 -7.51 -16.41
N ARG A 142 -3.40 -8.23 -15.72
CA ARG A 142 -3.10 -9.51 -15.05
C ARG A 142 -2.55 -10.62 -15.96
N GLY A 143 -2.74 -10.50 -17.27
CA GLY A 143 -2.26 -11.46 -18.27
C GLY A 143 -0.81 -11.25 -18.70
N ASN A 144 -0.20 -10.12 -18.34
CA ASN A 144 1.13 -9.73 -18.84
C ASN A 144 2.30 -10.45 -18.16
N GLY A 145 2.04 -11.16 -17.05
CA GLY A 145 3.06 -11.89 -16.32
C GLY A 145 2.63 -12.38 -14.95
N PRO A 146 3.46 -13.22 -14.30
CA PRO A 146 3.17 -13.76 -12.98
C PRO A 146 3.17 -12.67 -11.90
N THR A 147 4.00 -11.64 -12.06
CA THR A 147 4.11 -10.53 -11.11
C THR A 147 2.86 -9.67 -11.11
N GLU A 148 2.30 -9.39 -12.29
CA GLU A 148 1.06 -8.63 -12.46
C GLU A 148 -0.13 -9.39 -11.88
N LYS A 149 -0.20 -10.70 -12.11
CA LYS A 149 -1.21 -11.58 -11.51
C LYS A 149 -1.10 -11.59 -9.98
N MET A 150 0.12 -11.65 -9.44
CA MET A 150 0.36 -11.61 -8.01
C MET A 150 -0.05 -10.27 -7.40
N LEU A 151 0.30 -9.14 -8.02
CA LEU A 151 -0.15 -7.81 -7.58
C LEU A 151 -1.67 -7.68 -7.59
N PHE A 152 -2.34 -8.21 -8.63
CA PHE A 152 -3.80 -8.24 -8.69
C PHE A 152 -4.40 -9.02 -7.52
N VAL A 153 -3.87 -10.22 -7.23
CA VAL A 153 -4.34 -11.06 -6.11
C VAL A 153 -4.09 -10.36 -4.77
N LEU A 154 -2.91 -9.77 -4.57
CA LEU A 154 -2.57 -9.06 -3.34
C LEU A 154 -3.43 -7.81 -3.13
N ALA A 155 -3.72 -7.04 -4.18
CA ALA A 155 -4.62 -5.90 -4.12
C ALA A 155 -6.05 -6.32 -3.77
N LEU A 156 -6.53 -7.42 -4.38
CA LEU A 156 -7.84 -7.99 -4.08
C LEU A 156 -7.91 -8.48 -2.63
N LEU A 157 -6.92 -9.26 -2.18
CA LEU A 157 -6.83 -9.74 -0.80
C LEU A 157 -6.74 -8.59 0.20
N SER A 158 -6.01 -7.51 -0.12
CA SER A 158 -5.97 -6.30 0.72
C SER A 158 -7.34 -5.64 0.81
N GLY A 159 -8.04 -5.45 -0.31
CA GLY A 159 -9.39 -4.90 -0.32
C GLY A 159 -10.35 -5.75 0.51
N LEU A 160 -10.41 -7.06 0.24
CA LEU A 160 -11.23 -7.99 1.01
C LEU A 160 -10.86 -7.98 2.49
N ASN A 161 -9.57 -7.90 2.82
CA ASN A 161 -9.13 -7.84 4.21
C ASN A 161 -9.71 -6.63 4.92
N PHE A 162 -9.69 -5.45 4.30
CA PHE A 162 -10.26 -4.25 4.91
C PHE A 162 -11.79 -4.34 5.11
N PHE A 163 -12.54 -4.95 4.17
CA PHE A 163 -13.99 -5.09 4.32
C PHE A 163 -14.37 -6.25 5.24
N VAL A 164 -13.97 -7.48 4.88
CA VAL A 164 -14.39 -8.73 5.53
C VAL A 164 -13.94 -8.76 6.98
N ARG A 165 -12.67 -8.42 7.26
CA ARG A 165 -12.16 -8.43 8.65
C ARG A 165 -12.91 -7.43 9.52
N THR A 166 -13.12 -6.22 9.00
CA THR A 166 -13.77 -5.15 9.76
C THR A 166 -15.22 -5.50 10.06
N LEU A 167 -15.97 -6.01 9.07
CA LEU A 167 -17.35 -6.43 9.26
C LEU A 167 -17.47 -7.65 10.17
N ALA A 168 -16.68 -8.70 9.92
CA ALA A 168 -16.73 -9.94 10.72
C ALA A 168 -16.52 -9.68 12.21
N ILE A 169 -15.62 -8.76 12.54
CA ILE A 169 -15.29 -8.47 13.94
C ILE A 169 -16.34 -7.61 14.62
N ILE A 170 -16.91 -6.63 13.91
CA ILE A 170 -17.99 -5.80 14.46
C ILE A 170 -19.23 -6.66 14.72
N ILE A 171 -19.51 -7.61 13.83
CA ILE A 171 -20.60 -8.58 14.02
C ILE A 171 -20.31 -9.50 15.21
N ALA A 172 -19.07 -9.96 15.37
CA ALA A 172 -18.72 -10.93 16.41
C ALA A 172 -18.57 -10.34 17.82
N ASN A 173 -17.98 -9.13 17.95
CA ASN A 173 -17.61 -8.55 19.25
C ASN A 173 -18.50 -7.35 19.66
N GLY A 174 -19.35 -6.85 18.76
CA GLY A 174 -20.13 -5.63 18.99
C GLY A 174 -19.29 -4.35 18.89
N PRO A 175 -19.87 -3.19 19.23
CA PRO A 175 -19.21 -1.89 19.12
C PRO A 175 -18.12 -1.71 20.19
N PHE A 176 -16.99 -1.13 19.79
CA PHE A 176 -15.88 -0.80 20.69
C PHE A 176 -16.18 0.46 21.50
N LYS A 177 -16.00 0.41 22.82
CA LYS A 177 -16.31 1.53 23.73
C LYS A 177 -15.07 2.37 24.07
N SER A 178 -13.88 1.77 24.05
CA SER A 178 -12.63 2.47 24.37
C SER A 178 -11.47 2.07 23.46
N TYR A 179 -10.43 2.91 23.40
CA TYR A 179 -9.20 2.60 22.67
C TYR A 179 -8.39 1.48 23.34
N ASP A 180 -8.53 1.30 24.66
CA ASP A 180 -7.85 0.22 25.39
C ASP A 180 -8.43 -1.14 25.00
N GLU A 181 -9.77 -1.24 24.90
CA GLU A 181 -10.44 -2.43 24.35
C GLU A 181 -10.00 -2.70 22.92
N LEU A 182 -9.88 -1.65 22.08
CA LEU A 182 -9.42 -1.79 20.71
C LEU A 182 -8.00 -2.36 20.65
N TYR A 183 -7.05 -1.81 21.41
CA TYR A 183 -5.66 -2.23 21.37
C TYR A 183 -5.39 -3.59 22.01
N ALA A 184 -6.18 -3.97 23.01
CA ALA A 184 -6.12 -5.31 23.60
C ALA A 184 -6.83 -6.38 22.73
N SER A 185 -7.69 -5.97 21.79
CA SER A 185 -8.48 -6.90 20.99
C SER A 185 -7.67 -7.70 19.97
N SER A 186 -8.16 -8.90 19.68
CA SER A 186 -7.66 -9.74 18.57
C SER A 186 -7.79 -9.05 17.20
N TYR A 187 -8.66 -8.04 17.08
CA TYR A 187 -8.78 -7.22 15.87
C TYR A 187 -7.49 -6.47 15.59
N TRP A 188 -6.97 -5.77 16.60
CA TRP A 188 -5.81 -4.90 16.44
C TRP A 188 -4.56 -5.70 16.08
N THR A 189 -4.31 -6.80 16.78
CA THR A 189 -3.17 -7.70 16.49
C THR A 189 -3.28 -8.29 15.09
N THR A 190 -4.45 -8.80 14.71
CA THR A 190 -4.66 -9.36 13.36
C THR A 190 -4.52 -8.30 12.27
N ALA A 191 -5.02 -7.08 12.51
CA ALA A 191 -4.90 -5.96 11.58
C ALA A 191 -3.43 -5.56 11.39
N LEU A 192 -2.64 -5.47 12.47
CA LEU A 192 -1.22 -5.17 12.41
C LEU A 192 -0.45 -6.24 11.64
N LEU A 193 -0.70 -7.52 11.93
CA LEU A 193 -0.02 -8.65 11.27
C LEU A 193 -0.36 -8.76 9.78
N LEU A 194 -1.64 -8.68 9.42
CA LEU A 194 -2.07 -8.76 8.03
C LEU A 194 -1.60 -7.54 7.23
N HIS A 195 -1.57 -6.35 7.84
CA HIS A 195 -0.97 -5.18 7.22
C HIS A 195 0.51 -5.44 6.94
N ALA A 196 1.30 -5.86 7.93
CA ALA A 196 2.73 -6.14 7.77
C ALA A 196 2.98 -7.15 6.64
N LEU A 197 2.23 -8.25 6.66
CA LEU A 197 2.37 -9.35 5.71
C LEU A 197 1.99 -8.90 4.28
N LEU A 198 0.83 -8.26 4.09
CA LEU A 198 0.41 -7.79 2.77
C LEU A 198 1.34 -6.71 2.23
N SER A 199 1.74 -5.76 3.10
CA SER A 199 2.67 -4.68 2.79
C SER A 199 4.03 -5.21 2.30
N LEU A 200 4.56 -6.21 2.99
CA LEU A 200 5.79 -6.90 2.61
C LEU A 200 5.64 -7.68 1.30
N LEU A 201 4.57 -8.46 1.14
CA LEU A 201 4.33 -9.24 -0.08
C LEU A 201 4.18 -8.33 -1.31
N ILE A 202 3.46 -7.22 -1.18
CA ILE A 202 3.33 -6.22 -2.25
C ILE A 202 4.70 -5.60 -2.56
N ALA A 203 5.47 -5.23 -1.55
CA ALA A 203 6.81 -4.67 -1.75
C ALA A 203 7.73 -5.66 -2.49
N LEU A 204 7.80 -6.91 -2.03
CA LEU A 204 8.61 -7.96 -2.65
C LEU A 204 8.18 -8.20 -4.10
N CYS A 205 6.86 -8.23 -4.35
CA CYS A 205 6.33 -8.38 -5.69
C CYS A 205 6.78 -7.23 -6.60
N LEU A 206 6.72 -5.98 -6.13
CA LEU A 206 7.20 -4.79 -6.85
C LEU A 206 8.72 -4.78 -7.05
N PHE A 207 9.51 -5.24 -6.07
CA PHE A 207 10.96 -5.41 -6.21
C PHE A 207 11.31 -6.44 -7.27
N SER A 208 10.67 -7.61 -7.24
CA SER A 208 10.85 -8.64 -8.26
C SER A 208 10.46 -8.11 -9.64
N ALA A 209 9.38 -7.34 -9.72
CA ALA A 209 8.95 -6.68 -10.94
C ALA A 209 10.03 -5.72 -11.49
N ALA A 210 10.55 -4.82 -10.65
CA ALA A 210 11.58 -3.89 -11.05
C ALA A 210 12.90 -4.59 -11.44
N ALA A 211 13.27 -5.67 -10.73
CA ALA A 211 14.43 -6.48 -11.07
C ALA A 211 14.26 -7.18 -12.43
N LEU A 212 13.08 -7.75 -12.69
CA LEU A 212 12.76 -8.36 -13.99
C LEU A 212 12.78 -7.33 -15.13
N ASP A 213 12.33 -6.10 -14.88
CA ASP A 213 12.40 -5.03 -15.87
C ASP A 213 13.85 -4.68 -16.23
N VAL A 214 14.76 -4.62 -15.24
CA VAL A 214 16.19 -4.40 -15.47
C VAL A 214 16.81 -5.56 -16.26
N VAL A 215 16.51 -6.81 -15.88
CA VAL A 215 17.00 -7.99 -16.61
C VAL A 215 16.50 -8.02 -18.05
N ARG A 216 15.24 -7.65 -18.28
CA ARG A 216 14.66 -7.54 -19.63
C ARG A 216 15.35 -6.45 -20.45
N ALA A 217 15.64 -5.29 -19.87
CA ALA A 217 16.36 -4.22 -20.53
C ALA A 217 17.78 -4.66 -20.93
N LEU A 218 18.52 -5.28 -20.01
CA LEU A 218 19.87 -5.82 -20.28
C LEU A 218 19.87 -6.89 -21.37
N LYS A 219 18.88 -7.80 -21.35
CA LYS A 219 18.71 -8.81 -22.41
C LYS A 219 18.41 -8.15 -23.76
N ALA A 220 17.55 -7.14 -23.79
CA ALA A 220 17.24 -6.41 -25.01
C ALA A 220 18.50 -5.76 -25.59
N GLU A 221 19.28 -5.03 -24.78
CA GLU A 221 20.56 -4.44 -25.19
C GLU A 221 21.56 -5.47 -25.69
N THR A 222 21.59 -6.66 -25.08
CA THR A 222 22.47 -7.76 -25.51
C THR A 222 22.04 -8.37 -26.85
N HIS A 223 20.76 -8.27 -27.23
CA HIS A 223 20.18 -8.90 -28.42
C HIS A 223 19.96 -7.91 -29.56
N THR A 224 20.14 -6.61 -29.33
CA THR A 224 20.04 -5.56 -30.35
C THR A 224 21.40 -4.97 -30.66
N ASP A 225 21.68 -4.73 -31.93
CA ASP A 225 22.85 -3.98 -32.36
C ASP A 225 22.68 -2.49 -31.99
N PRO A 226 23.62 -1.89 -31.23
CA PRO A 226 23.48 -0.53 -30.72
C PRO A 226 23.55 0.56 -31.80
N LEU A 227 24.06 0.26 -33.01
CA LEU A 227 24.19 1.24 -34.09
C LEU A 227 22.93 1.31 -34.97
N SER A 228 22.28 0.15 -35.19
CA SER A 228 21.13 0.02 -36.08
C SER A 228 19.79 -0.13 -35.36
N GLY A 229 19.79 -0.50 -34.07
CA GLY A 229 18.58 -0.84 -33.31
C GLY A 229 17.89 -2.14 -33.78
N ILE A 230 18.50 -2.87 -34.71
CA ILE A 230 18.00 -4.14 -35.24
C ILE A 230 18.52 -5.28 -34.36
N LEU A 231 17.85 -6.44 -34.36
CA LEU A 231 18.35 -7.63 -33.68
C LEU A 231 19.75 -8.00 -34.21
N ASN A 232 20.67 -8.28 -33.29
CA ASN A 232 21.98 -8.82 -33.63
C ASN A 232 21.87 -10.32 -33.94
N ARG A 233 22.97 -10.92 -34.43
CA ARG A 233 23.00 -12.34 -34.83
C ARG A 233 22.45 -13.27 -33.74
N ARG A 234 22.83 -13.05 -32.47
CA ARG A 234 22.37 -13.85 -31.33
C ARG A 234 20.87 -13.67 -31.06
N GLY A 235 20.38 -12.43 -31.11
CA GLY A 235 18.96 -12.11 -30.98
C GLY A 235 18.10 -12.67 -32.13
N PHE A 236 18.66 -12.81 -33.33
CA PHE A 236 18.01 -13.45 -34.47
C PHE A 236 17.94 -14.97 -34.31
N GLU A 237 19.07 -15.61 -33.94
CA GLU A 237 19.15 -17.06 -33.73
C GLU A 237 18.18 -17.52 -32.63
N GLU A 238 18.12 -16.85 -31.46
CA GLU A 238 17.21 -17.22 -30.36
C GLU A 238 15.72 -17.01 -30.68
N ARG A 239 15.38 -16.14 -31.64
CA ARG A 239 13.97 -15.89 -32.03
C ARG A 239 13.49 -16.85 -33.13
N SER A 240 14.42 -17.53 -33.79
CA SER A 240 14.16 -18.49 -34.87
C SER A 240 13.97 -19.93 -34.40
N THR A 241 14.31 -20.22 -33.13
CA THR A 241 14.08 -21.49 -32.41
C THR A 241 12.84 -21.42 -31.53
#